data_AF-A0A7X9GSC0-F1
#
_entry.id   AF-A0A7X9GSC0-F1
#
_cell.length_a   1.000
_cell.length_b   1.000
_cell.length_c   1.000
_cell.angle_alpha   90.00
_cell.angle_beta   90.00
_cell.angle_gamma   90.00
#
_symmetry.space_group_name_H-M   'P 1'
#
loop_
_entity.id
_entity.type
_entity.pdbx_description
1 polymer ?
#
loop_
_entity_poly.entity_id
_entity_poly.type
_entity_poly.pdbx_seq_one_letter_code
_entity_poly.pdbx_strand_id
1 'polypeptide(L)'
;MKLKLKEIEVTKIDGSKQKLKLDYKGLANYIFNQTKDLGELELARELYKEGELEVDRETAIALKKYIGEAFGAIVQESLYPMLDSIINQ
;
A
#
# COMPACT_ATOMS: atom_id res chain seq x y z
N MET A 1 -10.41 7.85 1.14
CA MET A 1 -10.84 6.76 0.23
C MET A 1 -10.37 5.47 0.85
N LYS A 2 -11.22 4.44 0.90
CA LYS A 2 -10.84 3.17 1.52
C LYS A 2 -10.01 2.29 0.59
N LEU A 3 -8.76 2.00 0.95
CA LEU A 3 -7.87 1.11 0.21
C LEU A 3 -7.80 -0.26 0.89
N LYS A 4 -8.05 -1.33 0.13
CA LYS A 4 -7.95 -2.71 0.62
C LYS A 4 -6.66 -3.33 0.13
N LEU A 5 -5.80 -3.78 1.04
CA LEU A 5 -4.48 -4.32 0.72
C LEU A 5 -4.35 -5.82 1.00
N LYS A 6 -5.42 -6.51 1.42
CA LYS A 6 -5.37 -7.98 1.59
C LYS A 6 -5.19 -8.73 0.28
N GLU A 7 -5.79 -8.21 -0.79
CA GLU A 7 -5.75 -8.77 -2.13
C GLU A 7 -5.80 -7.64 -3.14
N ILE A 8 -4.93 -7.70 -4.14
CA ILE A 8 -4.87 -6.74 -5.24
C ILE A 8 -4.94 -7.47 -6.57
N GLU A 9 -5.42 -6.80 -7.61
CA GLU A 9 -5.35 -7.31 -8.97
C GLU A 9 -4.06 -6.81 -9.62
N VAL A 10 -3.24 -7.74 -10.13
CA VAL A 10 -2.02 -7.41 -10.88
C VAL A 10 -2.10 -7.95 -12.30
N THR A 11 -1.43 -7.28 -13.22
CA THR A 11 -1.31 -7.71 -14.61
C THR A 11 0.00 -8.48 -14.78
N LYS A 12 -0.08 -9.67 -15.38
CA LYS A 12 1.09 -10.50 -15.71
C LYS A 12 1.73 -10.03 -17.02
N ILE A 13 2.92 -10.55 -17.29
CA ILE A 13 3.66 -10.29 -18.53
C ILE A 13 2.91 -10.73 -19.81
N ASP A 14 2.00 -11.71 -19.71
CA ASP A 14 1.14 -12.17 -20.81
C ASP A 14 -0.14 -11.34 -20.96
N GLY A 15 -0.29 -10.27 -20.18
CA GLY A 15 -1.47 -9.40 -20.14
C GLY A 15 -2.65 -9.96 -19.35
N SER A 16 -2.57 -11.18 -18.83
CA SER A 16 -3.63 -11.74 -17.99
C SER A 16 -3.65 -11.11 -16.60
N LYS A 17 -4.84 -10.98 -16.01
CA LYS A 17 -5.03 -10.47 -14.66
C LYS A 17 -5.00 -11.61 -13.65
N GLN A 18 -4.39 -11.37 -12.49
CA GLN A 18 -4.44 -12.29 -11.36
C GLN A 18 -4.67 -11.55 -10.05
N LYS A 19 -5.33 -12.23 -9.12
CA LYS A 19 -5.44 -11.79 -7.73
C LYS A 19 -4.20 -12.21 -6.97
N LEU A 20 -3.50 -11.24 -6.39
CA LEU A 20 -2.35 -11.44 -5.55
C LEU A 20 -2.73 -11.14 -4.10
N LYS A 21 -2.55 -12.11 -3.21
CA LYS A 21 -2.61 -11.88 -1.76
C LYS A 21 -1.34 -11.13 -1.35
N LEU A 22 -1.48 -9.86 -1.02
CA LEU A 22 -0.36 -9.02 -0.61
C LEU A 22 -0.03 -9.30 0.86
N ASP A 23 1.27 -9.33 1.20
CA ASP A 23 1.70 -9.39 2.60
C ASP A 23 1.57 -8.01 3.27
N TYR A 24 0.33 -7.56 3.47
CA TYR A 24 0.02 -6.28 4.11
C TYR A 24 0.51 -6.20 5.55
N LYS A 25 0.64 -7.35 6.25
CA LYS A 25 1.20 -7.40 7.61
C LYS A 25 2.70 -7.21 7.59
N GLY A 26 3.40 -7.81 6.62
CA GLY A 26 4.81 -7.53 6.35
C GLY A 26 5.04 -6.06 6.05
N LEU A 27 4.22 -5.45 5.18
CA LEU A 27 4.27 -4.01 4.91
C LEU A 27 4.04 -3.17 6.18
N ALA A 28 2.99 -3.48 6.96
CA ALA A 28 2.71 -2.77 8.20
C ALA A 28 3.87 -2.85 9.20
N ASN A 29 4.44 -4.04 9.40
CA ASN A 29 5.62 -4.22 10.24
C ASN A 29 6.83 -3.46 9.71
N TYR A 30 7.02 -3.41 8.39
CA TYR A 30 8.08 -2.64 7.78
C TYR A 30 7.92 -1.14 8.10
N ILE A 31 6.75 -0.57 7.85
CA ILE A 31 6.44 0.84 8.18
C ILE A 31 6.68 1.10 9.66
N PHE A 32 6.13 0.25 10.54
CA PHE A 32 6.23 0.38 11.99
C PHE A 32 7.68 0.46 12.49
N ASN A 33 8.58 -0.31 11.87
CA ASN A 33 10.00 -0.35 12.27
C ASN A 33 10.87 0.72 11.60
N GLN A 34 10.44 1.26 10.45
CA GLN A 34 11.26 2.21 9.67
C GLN A 34 10.85 3.67 9.87
N THR A 35 9.58 3.93 10.18
CA THR A 35 9.08 5.29 10.27
C THR A 35 9.67 6.07 11.45
N LYS A 36 9.86 7.37 11.24
CA LYS A 36 10.17 8.35 12.28
C LYS A 36 8.99 9.29 12.55
N ASP A 37 7.89 9.11 11.85
CA ASP A 37 6.68 9.89 11.96
C ASP A 37 5.64 9.14 12.79
N LEU A 38 5.03 9.82 13.77
CA LEU A 38 4.08 9.19 14.67
C LEU A 38 2.75 8.87 13.99
N GLY A 39 2.34 9.66 12.97
CA GLY A 39 1.14 9.39 12.18
C GLY A 39 1.31 8.14 11.32
N GLU A 40 2.46 7.99 10.67
CA GLU A 40 2.82 6.76 9.93
C GLU A 40 2.90 5.53 10.85
N LEU A 41 3.31 5.69 12.11
CA LEU A 41 3.30 4.61 13.10
C LEU A 41 1.87 4.12 13.37
N GLU A 42 0.90 5.04 13.53
CA GLU A 42 -0.50 4.68 13.76
C GLU A 42 -1.15 4.07 12.51
N LEU A 43 -0.83 4.60 11.32
CA LEU A 43 -1.20 3.98 10.04
C LEU A 43 -0.73 2.53 9.97
N ALA A 44 0.51 2.24 10.37
CA ALA A 44 1.04 0.88 10.39
C ALA A 44 0.23 -0.03 11.32
N ARG A 45 -0.18 0.47 12.50
CA ARG A 45 -1.01 -0.30 13.44
C ARG A 45 -2.38 -0.62 12.86
N GLU A 46 -3.02 0.35 12.19
CA GLU A 46 -4.32 0.15 11.56
C GLU A 46 -4.22 -0.86 10.41
N LEU A 47 -3.21 -0.70 9.55
CA LEU A 47 -2.97 -1.61 8.44
C LEU A 47 -2.76 -3.05 8.91
N TYR A 48 -1.97 -3.25 9.98
CA TYR A 48 -1.69 -4.57 10.52
C TYR A 48 -2.95 -5.30 11.00
N LYS A 49 -3.87 -4.55 11.63
CA LYS A 49 -5.13 -5.09 12.19
C LYS A 49 -6.14 -5.38 11.10
N GLU A 50 -6.42 -4.39 10.27
CA GLU A 50 -7.58 -4.42 9.38
C GLU A 50 -7.24 -4.88 7.97
N GLY A 51 -5.99 -4.70 7.50
CA GLY A 51 -5.58 -4.95 6.11
C GLY A 51 -6.27 -4.03 5.09
N GLU A 52 -6.87 -2.96 5.58
CA GLU A 52 -7.50 -1.87 4.83
C GLU A 52 -7.32 -0.57 5.62
N LEU A 53 -7.28 0.56 4.92
CA LEU A 53 -7.03 1.87 5.50
C LEU A 53 -7.96 2.89 4.86
N GLU A 54 -8.39 3.89 5.63
CA GLU A 54 -8.79 5.15 5.04
C GLU A 54 -7.55 5.92 4.60
N VAL A 55 -7.52 6.28 3.33
CA VAL A 55 -6.37 6.93 2.71
C VAL A 55 -6.75 8.35 2.33
N ASP A 56 -6.08 9.29 3.00
CA ASP A 56 -5.99 10.70 2.61
C ASP A 56 -4.69 10.95 1.82
N ARG A 57 -4.40 12.21 1.52
CA ARG A 57 -3.23 12.59 0.73
C ARG A 57 -1.90 12.22 1.42
N GLU A 58 -1.75 12.49 2.70
CA GLU A 58 -0.52 12.22 3.44
C GLU A 58 -0.28 10.72 3.58
N THR A 59 -1.34 9.98 3.92
CA THR A 59 -1.35 8.51 3.97
C THR A 59 -1.01 7.91 2.61
N ALA A 60 -1.53 8.47 1.50
CA ALA A 60 -1.22 7.99 0.17
C ALA A 60 0.26 8.18 -0.20
N ILE A 61 0.86 9.32 0.17
CA ILE A 61 2.29 9.60 -0.05
C ILE A 61 3.14 8.60 0.75
N ALA A 62 2.83 8.38 2.03
CA ALA A 62 3.53 7.43 2.88
C ALA A 62 3.43 6.00 2.33
N LEU A 63 2.22 5.54 1.98
CA LEU A 63 2.00 4.22 1.41
C LEU A 63 2.77 4.05 0.09
N LYS A 64 2.76 5.06 -0.80
CA LYS A 64 3.47 5.00 -2.08
C LYS A 64 4.97 4.79 -1.88
N LYS A 65 5.56 5.52 -0.92
CA LYS A 65 6.97 5.37 -0.52
C LYS A 65 7.25 3.94 -0.04
N TYR A 66 6.56 3.47 1.00
CA TYR A 66 6.86 2.17 1.60
C TYR A 66 6.53 0.98 0.69
N ILE A 67 5.53 1.10 -0.19
CA ILE A 67 5.27 0.10 -1.23
C ILE A 67 6.43 0.06 -2.24
N GLY A 68 7.00 1.22 -2.58
CA GLY A 68 8.18 1.31 -3.45
C GLY A 68 9.44 0.68 -2.85
N GLU A 69 9.58 0.75 -1.52
CA GLU A 69 10.70 0.16 -0.78
C GLU A 69 10.52 -1.36 -0.56
N ALA A 70 9.29 -1.81 -0.30
CA ALA A 70 9.02 -3.18 0.14
C ALA A 70 8.61 -4.16 -0.98
N PHE A 71 8.05 -3.69 -2.09
CA PHE A 71 7.49 -4.55 -3.14
C PHE A 71 8.07 -4.29 -4.52
N GLY A 72 8.07 -5.33 -5.36
CA GLY A 72 8.50 -5.24 -6.75
C GLY A 72 7.51 -4.48 -7.64
N ALA A 73 7.97 -4.11 -8.84
CA ALA A 73 7.25 -3.25 -9.77
C ALA A 73 5.84 -3.74 -10.15
N ILE A 74 5.59 -5.06 -10.14
CA ILE A 74 4.25 -5.62 -10.42
C ILE A 74 3.18 -5.17 -9.42
N VAL A 75 3.55 -4.97 -8.15
CA VAL A 75 2.65 -4.43 -7.11
C VAL A 75 2.50 -2.93 -7.28
N GLN A 76 3.61 -2.25 -7.56
CA GLN A 76 3.66 -0.80 -7.75
C GLN A 76 2.76 -0.36 -8.93
N GLU A 77 2.85 -1.05 -10.06
CA GLU A 77 2.02 -0.79 -11.25
C GLU A 77 0.52 -0.86 -10.95
N SER A 78 0.11 -1.79 -10.08
CA SER A 78 -1.29 -1.94 -9.66
C SER A 78 -1.73 -0.83 -8.70
N LEU A 79 -0.90 -0.47 -7.73
CA LEU A 79 -1.30 0.42 -6.62
C LEU A 79 -1.03 1.91 -6.89
N TYR A 80 0.01 2.25 -7.65
CA TYR A 80 0.41 3.63 -7.87
C TYR A 80 -0.66 4.49 -8.55
N PRO A 81 -1.39 4.04 -9.58
CA PRO A 81 -2.44 4.84 -10.18
C PRO A 81 -3.53 5.23 -9.17
N MET A 82 -3.90 4.31 -8.27
CA MET A 82 -4.88 4.58 -7.21
C MET A 82 -4.34 5.61 -6.22
N LEU A 83 -3.11 5.44 -5.75
CA LEU A 83 -2.48 6.38 -4.82
C LEU A 83 -2.28 7.75 -5.46
N ASP A 84 -1.82 7.81 -6.70
CA ASP A 84 -1.60 9.06 -7.45
C ASP A 84 -2.89 9.82 -7.69
N SER A 85 -4.01 9.12 -7.91
CA SER A 85 -5.33 9.76 -7.99
C SER A 85 -5.74 10.44 -6.68
N ILE A 86 -5.29 9.94 -5.52
CA ILE A 86 -5.57 10.55 -4.21
C ILE A 86 -4.59 11.70 -3.94
N ILE A 87 -3.33 11.54 -4.34
CA ILE A 87 -2.27 12.54 -4.10
C ILE A 87 -2.50 13.82 -4.91
N ASN A 88 -3.03 13.68 -6.13
CA ASN A 88 -3.21 14.78 -7.09
C ASN A 88 -4.64 15.36 -7.11
N GLN A 89 -5.50 14.94 -6.19
CA GLN A 89 -6.75 15.64 -5.89
C GLN A 89 -6.48 16.94 -5.11
#